data_AF-A0A7S3ERN2-F1
#
_entry.id   AF-A0A7S3ERN2-F1
#
_cell.length_a   1.000
_cell.length_b   1.000
_cell.length_c   1.000
_cell.angle_alpha   90.00
_cell.angle_beta   90.00
_cell.angle_gamma   90.00
#
_symmetry.space_group_name_H-M   'P 1'
#
loop_
_entity.id
_entity.type
_entity.pdbx_description
1 polymer ?
#
loop_
_entity_poly.entity_id
_entity_poly.type
_entity_poly.pdbx_seq_one_letter_code
_entity_poly.pdbx_strand_id
1 'polypeptide(L)'
;MMQQPSAAGEVFVVRGARRFSICSGPPHAMRFIGPAPLGSPEIDLVCMGAIRRPGGEQFERDHVTRELHAAVAGLVVLRDGAPRRRAIAGSAAEADSVVCCCVTGLWGCGGFSGSQPVMRMLLLVAAASIVGVELRVCLPPADTENYLRWYAGVLAEVGRQQPALGRLVDVLSNETAVNSTRLAHDVPAFASFVIKQLRALAAGDERTAQQELSPSKRLKTSES
;
A
#
# COMPACT_ATOMS: atom_id res chain seq x y z
N MET A 1 17.82 20.81 12.37
CA MET A 1 18.32 19.43 12.16
C MET A 1 17.46 18.79 11.08
N MET A 2 17.99 18.54 9.89
CA MET A 2 17.34 17.62 8.96
C MET A 2 17.60 16.21 9.47
N GLN A 3 16.57 15.53 9.97
CA GLN A 3 16.67 14.10 10.27
C GLN A 3 17.00 13.40 8.96
N GLN A 4 18.15 12.74 8.91
CA GLN A 4 18.52 11.90 7.78
C GLN A 4 17.45 10.80 7.67
N PRO A 5 16.86 10.56 6.49
CA PRO A 5 15.89 9.49 6.33
C PRO A 5 16.56 8.17 6.71
N SER A 6 15.86 7.34 7.48
CA SER A 6 16.35 5.99 7.80
C SER A 6 16.65 5.23 6.51
N ALA A 7 17.65 4.34 6.57
CA ALA A 7 17.99 3.53 5.41
C ALA A 7 16.76 2.71 4.96
N ALA A 8 16.74 2.30 3.69
CA ALA A 8 15.65 1.46 3.19
C ALA A 8 15.57 0.18 4.02
N GLY A 9 14.44 -0.06 4.69
CA GLY A 9 14.23 -1.21 5.57
C GLY A 9 14.51 -0.96 7.06
N GLU A 10 15.06 0.20 7.45
CA GLU A 10 15.16 0.59 8.85
C GLU A 10 13.83 1.15 9.35
N VAL A 11 13.29 0.50 10.38
CA VAL A 11 12.05 0.89 11.04
C VAL A 11 12.26 1.00 12.54
N PHE A 12 11.58 1.95 13.17
CA PHE A 12 11.57 2.09 14.62
C PHE A 12 10.24 1.62 15.18
N VAL A 13 10.27 0.85 16.26
CA VAL A 13 9.07 0.23 16.84
C VAL A 13 8.96 0.54 18.32
N VAL A 14 7.79 1.00 18.73
CA VAL A 14 7.42 1.20 20.13
C VAL A 14 6.35 0.18 20.49
N ARG A 15 6.61 -0.65 21.49
CA ARG A 15 5.69 -1.69 21.94
C ARG A 15 4.87 -1.22 23.14
N GLY A 16 3.61 -1.63 23.21
CA GLY A 16 2.76 -1.39 24.37
C GLY A 16 2.52 0.09 24.67
N ALA A 17 2.51 0.94 23.64
CA ALA A 17 2.25 2.36 23.81
C ALA A 17 0.82 2.57 24.32
N ARG A 18 0.66 3.43 25.33
CA ARG A 18 -0.64 3.78 25.91
C ARG A 18 -0.99 5.22 25.60
N ARG A 19 -2.28 5.46 25.37
CA ARG A 19 -2.83 6.81 25.23
C ARG A 19 -3.10 7.40 26.60
N PHE A 20 -2.55 8.58 26.89
CA PHE A 20 -2.77 9.31 28.15
C PHE A 20 -3.61 10.57 28.00
N SER A 21 -3.75 11.08 26.78
CA SER A 21 -4.44 12.33 26.51
C SER A 21 -5.31 12.22 25.26
N ILE A 22 -6.42 12.97 25.26
CA ILE A 22 -7.27 13.20 24.09
C ILE A 22 -6.93 14.59 23.56
N CYS A 23 -6.66 14.66 22.26
CA CYS A 23 -6.44 15.90 21.54
C CYS A 23 -7.49 16.04 20.42
N SER A 24 -7.75 17.27 19.99
CA SER A 24 -8.65 17.58 18.87
C SER A 24 -8.04 18.68 17.99
N GLY A 25 -8.52 18.78 16.76
CA GLY A 25 -8.09 19.79 15.79
C GLY A 25 -6.98 19.31 14.86
N PRO A 26 -6.75 20.02 13.75
CA PRO A 26 -5.64 19.77 12.83
C PRO A 26 -4.30 20.14 13.48
N PRO A 27 -3.15 19.75 12.89
CA PRO A 27 -1.83 19.98 13.49
C PRO A 27 -1.54 21.43 13.95
N HIS A 28 -2.01 22.44 13.20
CA HIS A 28 -1.78 23.86 13.54
C HIS A 28 -2.75 24.42 14.58
N ALA A 29 -3.82 23.69 14.91
CA ALA A 29 -4.83 24.09 15.90
C ALA A 29 -5.10 22.95 16.88
N MET A 30 -4.10 22.08 17.10
CA MET A 30 -4.21 20.94 17.99
C MET A 30 -4.39 21.45 19.42
N ARG A 31 -5.44 20.98 20.09
CA ARG A 31 -5.75 21.33 21.48
C ARG A 31 -5.92 20.09 22.34
N PHE A 32 -5.43 20.18 23.57
CA PHE A 32 -5.73 19.21 24.61
C PHE A 32 -7.20 19.32 25.02
N ILE A 33 -7.89 18.17 25.08
CA ILE A 33 -9.31 18.07 25.47
C ILE A 33 -9.44 17.53 26.90
N GLY A 34 -8.60 16.58 27.27
CA GLY A 34 -8.67 15.93 28.58
C GLY A 34 -7.82 14.66 28.66
N PRO A 35 -7.77 14.03 29.84
CA PRO A 35 -7.10 12.73 30.00
C PRO A 35 -7.81 11.65 29.18
N ALA A 36 -7.05 10.67 28.70
CA ALA A 36 -7.62 9.49 28.07
C ALA A 36 -8.35 8.61 29.11
N PRO A 37 -9.37 7.83 28.71
CA PRO A 37 -10.06 6.92 29.62
C PRO A 37 -9.10 5.90 30.24
N LEU A 38 -9.34 5.58 31.51
CA LEU A 38 -8.64 4.48 32.19
C LEU A 38 -8.83 3.18 31.39
N GLY A 39 -7.75 2.41 31.25
CA GLY A 39 -7.77 1.15 30.48
C GLY A 39 -7.68 1.33 28.96
N SER A 40 -7.23 2.50 28.47
CA SER A 40 -6.90 2.68 27.05
C SER A 40 -5.99 1.55 26.56
N PRO A 41 -6.29 0.92 25.41
CA PRO A 41 -5.57 -0.25 24.95
C PRO A 41 -4.10 0.09 24.67
N GLU A 42 -3.24 -0.88 24.95
CA GLU A 42 -1.87 -0.87 24.48
C GLU A 42 -1.83 -1.11 22.97
N ILE A 43 -1.03 -0.29 22.28
CA ILE A 43 -0.84 -0.39 20.83
C ILE A 43 0.65 -0.43 20.51
N ASP A 44 0.99 -1.18 19.48
CA ASP A 44 2.33 -1.14 18.90
C ASP A 44 2.37 -0.08 17.80
N LEU A 45 3.39 0.77 17.83
CA LEU A 45 3.61 1.82 16.85
C LEU A 45 4.84 1.48 16.03
N VAL A 46 4.72 1.62 14.71
CA VAL A 46 5.87 1.53 13.79
C VAL A 46 6.05 2.84 13.07
N CYS A 47 7.28 3.33 13.10
CA CYS A 47 7.72 4.53 12.42
C CYS A 47 8.54 4.14 11.19
N MET A 48 8.08 4.57 10.02
CA MET A 48 8.73 4.35 8.73
C MET A 48 9.07 5.69 8.08
N GLY A 49 10.32 5.88 7.67
CA GLY A 49 10.77 7.11 7.01
C GLY A 49 10.37 7.16 5.53
N ALA A 50 9.37 7.97 5.19
CA ALA A 50 9.07 8.29 3.79
C ALA A 50 10.14 9.23 3.23
N ILE A 51 10.62 8.99 2.01
CA ILE A 51 11.45 9.97 1.32
C ILE A 51 10.58 11.06 0.71
N ARG A 52 11.01 12.31 0.90
CA ARG A 52 10.46 13.47 0.20
C ARG A 52 10.96 13.49 -1.24
N ARG A 53 10.07 13.11 -2.17
CA ARG A 53 10.35 13.14 -3.61
C ARG A 53 9.13 13.67 -4.36
N PRO A 54 9.07 14.98 -4.65
CA PRO A 54 7.92 15.59 -5.30
C PRO A 54 7.93 15.32 -6.82
N GLY A 55 6.79 15.54 -7.47
CA GLY A 55 6.69 15.50 -8.93
C GLY A 55 6.80 14.09 -9.50
N GLY A 56 7.26 13.96 -10.73
CA GLY A 56 7.32 12.68 -11.43
C GLY A 56 8.36 11.68 -10.88
N GLU A 57 9.41 12.18 -10.23
CA GLU A 57 10.50 11.36 -9.67
C GLU A 57 10.02 10.33 -8.62
N GLN A 58 8.87 10.58 -7.99
CA GLN A 58 8.26 9.63 -7.07
C GLN A 58 7.82 8.32 -7.73
N PHE A 59 7.71 8.30 -9.06
CA PHE A 59 7.39 7.12 -9.85
C PHE A 59 8.65 6.44 -10.39
N GLU A 60 9.86 6.91 -10.07
CA GLU A 60 11.06 6.16 -10.43
C GLU A 60 11.07 4.80 -9.73
N ARG A 61 11.45 3.76 -10.48
CA ARG A 61 11.42 2.37 -9.99
C ARG A 61 12.15 2.20 -8.66
N ASP A 62 13.34 2.78 -8.54
CA ASP A 62 14.15 2.69 -7.32
C ASP A 62 13.43 3.30 -6.12
N HIS A 63 12.68 4.40 -6.31
CA HIS A 63 11.86 4.98 -5.26
C HIS A 63 10.68 4.09 -4.92
N VAL A 64 9.91 3.64 -5.91
CA VAL A 64 8.75 2.75 -5.71
C VAL A 64 9.16 1.49 -4.95
N THR A 65 10.27 0.85 -5.35
CA THR A 65 10.83 -0.33 -4.68
C THR A 65 11.30 -0.02 -3.27
N ARG A 66 12.00 1.10 -3.05
CA ARG A 66 12.46 1.49 -1.71
C ARG A 66 11.29 1.73 -0.75
N GLU A 67 10.27 2.45 -1.18
CA GLU A 67 9.08 2.71 -0.36
C GLU A 67 8.27 1.43 -0.10
N LEU A 68 8.21 0.50 -1.05
CA LEU A 68 7.66 -0.84 -0.84
C LEU A 68 8.43 -1.61 0.23
N HIS A 69 9.78 -1.64 0.14
CA HIS A 69 10.63 -2.32 1.12
C HIS A 69 10.47 -1.73 2.53
N ALA A 70 10.38 -0.41 2.66
CA ALA A 70 10.12 0.24 3.93
C ALA A 70 8.76 -0.16 4.51
N ALA A 71 7.70 -0.19 3.68
CA ALA A 71 6.38 -0.65 4.10
C ALA A 71 6.39 -2.12 4.53
N VAL A 72 7.03 -3.01 3.76
CA VAL A 72 7.17 -4.44 4.10
C VAL A 72 7.91 -4.60 5.42
N ALA A 73 9.05 -3.92 5.60
CA ALA A 73 9.82 -3.99 6.85
C ALA A 73 8.97 -3.57 8.05
N GLY A 74 8.20 -2.48 7.93
CA GLY A 74 7.34 -2.02 9.01
C GLY A 74 6.23 -3.01 9.37
N LEU A 75 5.59 -3.60 8.36
CA LEU A 75 4.52 -4.57 8.56
C LEU A 75 5.03 -5.92 9.10
N VAL A 76 6.21 -6.38 8.68
CA VAL A 76 6.85 -7.60 9.22
C VAL A 76 7.06 -7.45 10.72
N VAL A 77 7.65 -6.32 11.15
CA VAL A 77 7.91 -6.12 12.57
C VAL A 77 6.61 -6.02 13.37
N LEU A 78 5.55 -5.40 12.82
CA LEU A 78 4.23 -5.42 13.46
C LEU A 78 3.70 -6.83 13.63
N ARG A 79 3.71 -7.65 12.58
CA ARG A 79 3.23 -9.04 12.61
C ARG A 79 3.98 -9.87 13.63
N ASP A 80 5.31 -9.78 13.63
CA ASP A 80 6.16 -10.66 14.42
C ASP A 80 6.15 -10.32 15.92
N GLY A 81 5.90 -9.06 16.27
CA GLY A 81 5.76 -8.64 17.66
C GLY A 81 4.33 -8.42 18.15
N ALA A 82 3.32 -8.57 17.27
CA ALA A 82 1.94 -8.61 17.71
C ALA A 82 1.82 -9.74 18.74
N PRO A 83 1.26 -9.48 19.94
CA PRO A 83 1.07 -10.54 20.92
C PRO A 83 0.26 -11.62 20.22
N ARG A 84 0.88 -12.80 20.03
CA ARG A 84 0.16 -14.04 19.71
C ARG A 84 -0.79 -14.21 20.88
N ARG A 85 -1.99 -13.62 20.78
CA ARG A 85 -3.05 -13.84 21.76
C ARG A 85 -3.29 -15.33 21.67
N ARG A 86 -2.66 -16.08 22.58
CA ARG A 86 -2.98 -17.49 22.79
C ARG A 86 -4.49 -17.51 22.85
N ALA A 87 -5.11 -18.24 21.92
CA ALA A 87 -6.49 -18.63 22.07
C ALA A 87 -6.63 -19.08 23.52
N ILE A 88 -7.44 -18.35 24.29
CA ILE A 88 -7.83 -18.79 25.62
C ILE A 88 -8.42 -20.18 25.38
N ALA A 89 -7.79 -21.18 25.99
CA ALA A 89 -8.02 -22.58 25.70
C ALA A 89 -9.53 -22.89 25.63
N GLY A 90 -9.97 -23.43 24.50
CA GLY A 90 -11.37 -23.81 24.30
C GLY A 90 -11.69 -24.52 22.99
N SER A 91 -10.92 -24.32 21.92
CA SER A 91 -11.13 -25.04 20.65
C SER A 91 -9.84 -25.05 19.82
N ALA A 92 -9.35 -26.24 19.49
CA ALA A 92 -8.17 -26.43 18.62
C ALA A 92 -8.42 -25.97 17.16
N ALA A 93 -9.65 -25.55 16.82
CA ALA A 93 -10.03 -25.12 15.47
C ALA A 93 -10.02 -23.59 15.26
N GLU A 94 -9.86 -22.77 16.33
CA GLU A 94 -9.87 -21.30 16.23
C GLU A 94 -8.51 -20.64 16.56
N ALA A 95 -7.49 -21.43 16.90
CA ALA A 95 -6.16 -20.94 17.28
C ALA A 95 -5.31 -20.42 16.10
N ASP A 96 -5.75 -20.65 14.85
CA ASP A 96 -4.97 -20.41 13.63
C ASP A 96 -5.23 -19.07 12.91
N SER A 97 -6.09 -18.19 13.44
CA SER A 97 -6.50 -16.97 12.71
C SER A 97 -6.39 -15.68 13.53
N VAL A 98 -5.30 -15.48 14.28
CA VAL A 98 -4.96 -14.12 14.74
C VAL A 98 -4.36 -13.36 13.56
N VAL A 99 -5.21 -12.77 12.73
CA VAL A 99 -4.76 -11.86 11.67
C VAL A 99 -4.28 -10.57 12.33
N CYS A 100 -2.99 -10.27 12.21
CA CYS A 100 -2.45 -8.99 12.65
C CYS A 100 -3.10 -7.88 11.81
N CYS A 101 -3.76 -6.92 12.47
CA CYS A 101 -4.38 -5.77 11.82
C CYS A 101 -3.47 -4.54 11.97
N CYS A 102 -3.06 -3.95 10.85
CA CYS A 102 -2.36 -2.69 10.79
C CYS A 102 -3.34 -1.56 10.43
N VAL A 103 -3.34 -0.50 11.25
CA VAL A 103 -4.08 0.74 10.96
C VAL A 103 -3.10 1.83 10.57
N THR A 104 -3.30 2.46 9.42
CA THR A 104 -2.43 3.52 8.91
C THR A 104 -3.22 4.61 8.19
N GLY A 105 -2.62 5.77 7.98
CA GLY A 105 -3.09 6.76 7.02
C GLY A 105 -2.34 6.66 5.67
N LEU A 106 -2.50 7.69 4.85
CA LEU A 106 -1.72 7.88 3.62
C LEU A 106 -0.30 8.36 3.95
N TRP A 107 0.58 7.40 4.19
CA TRP A 107 1.98 7.62 4.55
C TRP A 107 2.73 8.41 3.47
N GLY A 108 3.37 9.52 3.87
CA GLY A 108 4.17 10.37 2.96
C GLY A 108 3.37 11.39 2.12
N CYS A 109 2.04 11.40 2.18
CA CYS A 109 1.20 12.26 1.31
C CYS A 109 0.96 13.70 1.83
N GLY A 110 1.33 14.01 3.08
CA GLY A 110 1.16 15.33 3.69
C GLY A 110 2.41 16.20 3.61
N GLY A 111 2.98 16.54 4.77
CA GLY A 111 4.14 17.42 4.93
C GLY A 111 5.44 16.99 4.22
N PHE A 112 5.48 15.79 3.62
CA PHE A 112 6.58 15.29 2.79
C PHE A 112 6.43 15.68 1.29
N SER A 113 5.69 16.76 1.00
CA SER A 113 5.47 17.29 -0.36
C SER A 113 4.59 16.43 -1.27
N GLY A 114 3.57 15.79 -0.70
CA GLY A 114 2.46 15.31 -1.51
C GLY A 114 2.80 14.14 -2.43
N SER A 115 3.42 13.07 -1.90
CA SER A 115 3.46 11.81 -2.65
C SER A 115 2.04 11.42 -3.07
N GLN A 116 1.90 10.94 -4.30
CA GLN A 116 0.66 10.53 -4.95
C GLN A 116 -0.09 9.52 -4.06
N PRO A 117 -1.22 9.92 -3.46
CA PRO A 117 -1.95 9.10 -2.49
C PRO A 117 -2.32 7.70 -2.98
N VAL A 118 -2.72 7.56 -4.23
CA VAL A 118 -3.11 6.27 -4.81
C VAL A 118 -1.90 5.33 -4.88
N MET A 119 -0.73 5.84 -5.26
CA MET A 119 0.51 5.06 -5.26
C MET A 119 0.84 4.57 -3.84
N ARG A 120 0.79 5.47 -2.85
CA ARG A 120 1.08 5.12 -1.45
C ARG A 120 0.12 4.08 -0.87
N MET A 121 -1.16 4.21 -1.19
CA MET A 121 -2.16 3.20 -0.84
C MET A 121 -1.82 1.83 -1.47
N LEU A 122 -1.48 1.80 -2.76
CA LEU A 122 -1.15 0.57 -3.47
C LEU A 122 0.12 -0.10 -2.93
N LEU A 123 1.14 0.69 -2.56
CA LEU A 123 2.35 0.19 -1.91
C LEU A 123 2.05 -0.45 -0.55
N LEU A 124 1.17 0.17 0.25
CA LEU A 124 0.73 -0.40 1.53
C LEU A 124 -0.07 -1.69 1.33
N VAL A 125 -0.97 -1.74 0.36
CA VAL A 125 -1.75 -2.94 0.03
C VAL A 125 -0.84 -4.07 -0.45
N ALA A 126 0.13 -3.76 -1.31
CA ALA A 126 1.13 -4.73 -1.76
C ALA A 126 1.96 -5.27 -0.60
N ALA A 127 2.46 -4.38 0.27
CA ALA A 127 3.21 -4.78 1.46
C ALA A 127 2.36 -5.65 2.40
N ALA A 128 1.09 -5.28 2.63
CA ALA A 128 0.20 -6.04 3.48
C ALA A 128 -0.08 -7.45 2.94
N SER A 129 -0.26 -7.56 1.62
CA SER A 129 -0.42 -8.83 0.92
C SER A 129 0.83 -9.72 1.06
N ILE A 130 2.03 -9.16 0.88
CA ILE A 130 3.30 -9.88 1.04
C ILE A 130 3.46 -10.43 2.47
N VAL A 131 3.11 -9.63 3.47
CA VAL A 131 3.35 -9.97 4.88
C VAL A 131 2.22 -10.83 5.47
N GLY A 132 1.02 -10.80 4.87
CA GLY A 132 -0.17 -11.48 5.37
C GLY A 132 -0.83 -10.76 6.54
N VAL A 133 -0.96 -9.42 6.45
CA VAL A 133 -1.59 -8.59 7.48
C VAL A 133 -2.87 -7.94 6.96
N GLU A 134 -3.90 -7.83 7.81
CA GLU A 134 -5.07 -7.02 7.49
C GLU A 134 -4.69 -5.54 7.54
N LEU A 135 -4.95 -4.81 6.46
CA LEU A 135 -4.66 -3.39 6.38
C LEU A 135 -5.95 -2.56 6.46
N ARG A 136 -5.99 -1.61 7.39
CA ARG A 136 -7.02 -0.58 7.47
C ARG A 136 -6.41 0.78 7.17
N VAL A 137 -6.79 1.37 6.04
CA VAL A 137 -6.32 2.69 5.62
C VAL A 137 -7.34 3.76 6.00
N CYS A 138 -6.96 4.66 6.90
CA CYS A 138 -7.72 5.83 7.27
C CYS A 138 -7.43 6.97 6.29
N LEU A 139 -8.44 7.34 5.49
CA LEU A 139 -8.36 8.48 4.60
C LEU A 139 -8.67 9.79 5.37
N PRO A 140 -7.97 10.89 5.10
CA PRO A 140 -8.38 12.21 5.56
C PRO A 140 -9.83 12.53 5.13
N PRO A 141 -10.59 13.34 5.90
CA PRO A 141 -11.97 13.71 5.53
C PRO A 141 -12.08 14.32 4.13
N ALA A 142 -11.18 15.27 3.80
CA ALA A 142 -11.16 15.91 2.49
C ALA A 142 -10.92 14.90 1.34
N ASP A 143 -10.07 13.89 1.56
CA ASP A 143 -9.84 12.82 0.59
C ASP A 143 -11.05 11.88 0.47
N THR A 144 -11.74 11.65 1.57
CA THR A 144 -12.94 10.79 1.60
C THR A 144 -14.06 11.44 0.77
N GLU A 145 -14.28 12.74 0.94
CA GLU A 145 -15.32 13.48 0.21
C GLU A 145 -15.02 13.57 -1.29
N ASN A 146 -13.75 13.79 -1.66
CA ASN A 146 -13.39 14.09 -3.05
C ASN A 146 -12.93 12.86 -3.85
N TYR A 147 -12.32 11.87 -3.19
CA TYR A 147 -11.53 10.84 -3.86
C TYR A 147 -11.86 9.39 -3.47
N LEU A 148 -12.76 9.15 -2.51
CA LEU A 148 -13.11 7.78 -2.07
C LEU A 148 -13.47 6.84 -3.24
N ARG A 149 -14.25 7.32 -4.21
CA ARG A 149 -14.62 6.53 -5.40
C ARG A 149 -13.41 6.09 -6.24
N TRP A 150 -12.36 6.89 -6.28
CA TRP A 150 -11.14 6.60 -7.04
C TRP A 150 -10.28 5.56 -6.32
N TYR A 151 -10.12 5.69 -5.00
CA TYR A 151 -9.48 4.65 -4.18
C TYR A 151 -10.23 3.31 -4.31
N ALA A 152 -11.55 3.33 -4.14
CA ALA A 152 -12.39 2.14 -4.27
C ALA A 152 -12.30 1.51 -5.68
N GLY A 153 -12.34 2.34 -6.73
CA GLY A 153 -12.24 1.88 -8.11
C GLY A 153 -10.89 1.22 -8.42
N VAL A 154 -9.79 1.79 -7.92
CA VAL A 154 -8.44 1.22 -8.07
C VAL A 154 -8.34 -0.11 -7.31
N LEU A 155 -8.80 -0.17 -6.06
CA LEU A 155 -8.76 -1.41 -5.26
C LEU A 155 -9.64 -2.51 -5.87
N ALA A 156 -10.82 -2.16 -6.38
CA ALA A 156 -11.69 -3.12 -7.08
C ALA A 156 -11.03 -3.67 -8.35
N GLU A 157 -10.30 -2.83 -9.09
CA GLU A 157 -9.56 -3.29 -10.27
C GLU A 157 -8.38 -4.19 -9.88
N VAL A 158 -7.58 -3.81 -8.86
CA VAL A 158 -6.49 -4.66 -8.35
C VAL A 158 -7.02 -6.00 -7.85
N GLY A 159 -8.14 -6.00 -7.12
CA GLY A 159 -8.78 -7.23 -6.63
C GLY A 159 -9.32 -8.11 -7.75
N ARG A 160 -9.80 -7.52 -8.86
CA ARG A 160 -10.25 -8.27 -10.04
C ARG A 160 -9.10 -8.88 -10.81
N GLN A 161 -8.05 -8.09 -11.07
CA GLN A 161 -6.94 -8.51 -11.92
C GLN A 161 -5.89 -9.33 -11.17
N GLN A 162 -5.82 -9.21 -9.84
CA GLN A 162 -4.82 -9.83 -8.96
C GLN A 162 -3.40 -9.81 -9.58
N PRO A 163 -2.89 -8.63 -9.97
CA PRO A 163 -1.63 -8.56 -10.69
C PRO A 163 -0.49 -9.09 -9.82
N ALA A 164 0.43 -9.84 -10.43
CA ALA A 164 1.68 -10.18 -9.76
C ALA A 164 2.39 -8.91 -9.26
N LEU A 165 3.05 -8.99 -8.10
CA LEU A 165 3.68 -7.83 -7.47
C LEU A 165 4.63 -7.07 -8.40
N GLY A 166 5.45 -7.79 -9.16
CA GLY A 166 6.38 -7.19 -10.13
C GLY A 166 5.63 -6.34 -11.17
N ARG A 167 4.49 -6.80 -11.66
CA ARG A 167 3.64 -6.06 -12.60
C ARG A 167 3.04 -4.82 -11.97
N LEU A 168 2.61 -4.89 -10.71
CA LEU A 168 2.11 -3.70 -10.01
C LEU A 168 3.22 -2.65 -9.86
N VAL A 169 4.45 -3.06 -9.52
CA VAL A 169 5.61 -2.15 -9.47
C VAL A 169 5.90 -1.55 -10.84
N ASP A 170 5.81 -2.32 -11.92
CA ASP A 170 5.99 -1.82 -13.29
C ASP A 170 4.93 -0.77 -13.67
N VAL A 171 3.67 -0.98 -13.28
CA VAL A 171 2.58 0.01 -13.49
C VAL A 171 2.85 1.29 -12.72
N LEU A 172 3.24 1.19 -11.46
CA LEU A 172 3.55 2.35 -10.61
C LEU A 172 4.80 3.09 -11.06
N SER A 173 5.74 2.38 -11.69
CA SER A 173 7.03 2.92 -12.14
C SER A 173 7.09 3.23 -13.63
N ASN A 174 5.92 3.38 -14.27
CA ASN A 174 5.82 3.56 -15.70
C ASN A 174 6.42 4.92 -16.13
N GLU A 175 7.13 4.94 -17.25
CA GLU A 175 7.75 6.15 -17.81
C GLU A 175 6.75 7.30 -18.02
N THR A 176 5.50 6.99 -18.38
CA THR A 176 4.43 8.00 -18.52
C THR A 176 4.14 8.69 -17.19
N ALA A 177 4.18 7.95 -16.08
CA ALA A 177 3.99 8.53 -14.75
C ALA A 177 5.17 9.41 -14.36
N VAL A 178 6.40 8.91 -14.59
CA VAL A 178 7.65 9.65 -14.32
C VAL A 178 7.69 11.00 -15.05
N ASN A 179 7.21 11.04 -16.29
CA ASN A 179 7.26 12.25 -17.11
C ASN A 179 6.01 13.14 -16.97
N SER A 180 5.09 12.85 -16.05
CA SER A 180 3.83 13.58 -15.93
C SER A 180 3.65 14.26 -14.57
N THR A 181 3.83 15.58 -14.57
CA THR A 181 3.51 16.45 -13.43
C THR A 181 2.04 16.34 -13.03
N ARG A 182 1.14 16.14 -14.00
CA ARG A 182 -0.29 15.96 -13.70
C ARG A 182 -0.51 14.68 -12.88
N LEU A 183 0.06 13.56 -13.31
CA LEU A 183 -0.08 12.29 -12.61
C LEU A 183 0.53 12.31 -11.21
N ALA A 184 1.53 13.14 -10.96
CA ALA A 184 2.12 13.35 -9.64
C ALA A 184 1.16 13.96 -8.60
N HIS A 185 0.15 14.73 -9.04
CA HIS A 185 -0.68 15.54 -8.14
C HIS A 185 -2.19 15.29 -8.27
N ASP A 186 -2.67 14.85 -9.43
CA ASP A 186 -4.09 14.64 -9.72
C ASP A 186 -4.46 13.17 -9.40
N VAL A 187 -5.07 12.96 -8.23
CA VAL A 187 -5.56 11.65 -7.76
C VAL A 187 -6.48 10.98 -8.78
N PRO A 188 -7.55 11.62 -9.29
CA PRO A 188 -8.38 11.09 -10.37
C PRO A 188 -7.60 10.65 -11.62
N ALA A 189 -6.66 11.47 -12.09
CA ALA A 189 -5.87 11.15 -13.28
C ALA A 189 -4.98 9.93 -13.06
N PHE A 190 -4.30 9.86 -11.92
CA PHE A 190 -3.44 8.74 -11.59
C PHE A 190 -4.23 7.45 -11.36
N ALA A 191 -5.37 7.51 -10.65
CA ALA A 191 -6.27 6.36 -10.50
C ALA A 191 -6.74 5.83 -11.86
N SER A 192 -7.16 6.72 -12.75
CA SER A 192 -7.56 6.35 -14.12
C SER A 192 -6.43 5.72 -14.91
N PHE A 193 -5.21 6.25 -14.77
CA PHE A 193 -4.00 5.70 -15.38
C PHE A 193 -3.74 4.27 -14.90
N VAL A 194 -3.72 4.03 -13.59
CA VAL A 194 -3.49 2.70 -13.01
C VAL A 194 -4.54 1.70 -13.49
N ILE A 195 -5.82 2.06 -13.44
CA ILE A 195 -6.92 1.19 -13.89
C ILE A 195 -6.73 0.80 -15.37
N LYS A 196 -6.39 1.75 -16.23
CA LYS A 196 -6.14 1.48 -17.66
C LYS A 196 -4.96 0.54 -17.86
N GLN A 197 -3.86 0.76 -17.14
CA GLN A 197 -2.67 -0.09 -17.23
C GLN A 197 -2.97 -1.52 -16.77
N LEU A 198 -3.67 -1.69 -15.64
CA LEU A 198 -4.05 -3.01 -15.14
C LEU A 198 -4.94 -3.78 -16.13
N ARG A 199 -5.90 -3.10 -16.75
CA ARG A 199 -6.76 -3.71 -17.79
C ARG A 199 -5.98 -4.09 -19.04
N ALA A 200 -5.02 -3.24 -19.45
CA ALA A 200 -4.18 -3.52 -20.61
C ALA A 200 -3.28 -4.74 -20.39
N LEU A 201 -2.74 -4.91 -19.18
CA LEU A 201 -1.97 -6.10 -18.80
C LEU A 201 -2.81 -7.37 -18.92
N ALA A 202 -4.01 -7.38 -18.35
CA ALA A 202 -4.91 -8.52 -18.42
C ALA A 202 -5.26 -8.93 -19.86
N ALA A 203 -5.55 -7.95 -20.73
CA ALA A 203 -5.81 -8.21 -22.14
C ALA A 203 -4.59 -8.71 -22.93
N GLY A 204 -3.37 -8.35 -22.51
CA GLY A 204 -2.12 -8.84 -23.08
C GLY A 204 -1.84 -10.31 -22.72
N ASP A 205 -2.16 -10.70 -21.48
CA ASP A 205 -2.01 -12.08 -21.02
C ASP A 205 -3.00 -13.02 -21.74
N GLU A 206 -4.23 -12.58 -21.99
CA GLU A 206 -5.21 -13.36 -22.77
C GLU A 206 -4.79 -13.59 -24.23
N ARG A 207 -4.17 -12.58 -24.86
CA ARG A 207 -3.65 -12.72 -26.24
C ARG A 207 -2.48 -13.70 -26.31
N THR A 208 -1.61 -13.68 -25.31
CA THR A 208 -0.46 -14.59 -25.22
C THR A 208 -0.93 -16.03 -24.98
N ALA A 209 -1.90 -16.23 -24.07
CA ALA A 209 -2.50 -17.55 -23.82
C ALA A 209 -3.28 -18.10 -25.02
N GLN A 210 -3.98 -17.26 -25.79
CA GLN A 210 -4.68 -17.68 -27.01
C GLN A 210 -3.72 -18.04 -28.17
N GLN A 211 -2.53 -17.43 -28.20
CA GLN A 211 -1.50 -17.74 -29.19
C GLN A 211 -0.81 -19.09 -28.90
N GLU A 212 -0.62 -19.44 -27.63
CA GLU A 212 -0.05 -20.73 -27.22
C GLU A 212 -1.04 -21.91 -27.36
N LEU A 213 -2.35 -21.64 -27.33
CA LEU A 213 -3.40 -22.67 -27.49
C LEU A 213 -3.81 -22.94 -28.95
N SER A 214 -3.14 -22.36 -29.94
CA SER A 214 -3.33 -22.70 -31.36
C SER A 214 -2.28 -23.71 -31.83
N PRO A 215 -2.53 -25.03 -31.79
CA PRO A 215 -1.59 -26.00 -32.31
C PRO A 215 -1.44 -25.86 -33.82
N SER A 216 -0.18 -25.80 -34.24
CA SER A 216 0.34 -25.92 -35.61
C SER A 216 -0.55 -26.75 -36.54
N LYS A 217 -1.38 -26.07 -37.34
CA LYS A 217 -1.71 -26.57 -38.68
C LYS A 217 -0.49 -26.34 -39.57
N ARG A 218 0.36 -27.36 -39.72
CA ARG A 218 1.06 -27.72 -40.96
C ARG A 218 2.04 -28.87 -40.72
N LEU A 219 1.64 -30.05 -41.16
CA LEU A 219 2.50 -30.96 -41.91
C LEU A 219 1.58 -31.71 -42.88
N LYS A 220 1.42 -31.14 -44.08
CA LYS A 220 1.06 -31.92 -45.26
C LYS A 220 2.36 -32.55 -45.72
N THR A 221 2.60 -33.80 -45.34
CA THR A 221 3.57 -34.65 -46.04
C THR A 221 2.90 -35.10 -47.33
N SER A 222 3.29 -34.44 -48.43
CA SER A 222 3.16 -34.99 -49.78
C SER A 222 4.47 -35.70 -50.10
N GLU A 223 4.43 -37.01 -50.21
CA GLU A 223 5.44 -37.91 -50.81
C GLU A 223 4.77 -39.29 -50.76
N SER A 224 4.69 -40.12 -51.79
CA SER A 224 4.94 -40.12 -53.23
C SER A 224 4.38 -41.45 -53.71
#